data_AF-A0A8S2F4V5-F1
#
_entry.id   AF-A0A8S2F4V5-F1
#
_cell.length_a   1.000
_cell.length_b   1.000
_cell.length_c   1.000
_cell.angle_alpha   90.00
_cell.angle_beta   90.00
_cell.angle_gamma   90.00
#
_symmetry.space_group_name_H-M   'P 1'
#
loop_
_entity.id
_entity.type
_entity.pdbx_description
1 polymer ?
#
loop_
_entity_poly.entity_id
_entity_poly.type
_entity_poly.pdbx_seq_one_letter_code
_entity_poly.pdbx_strand_id
1 'polypeptide(L)'
;SIDYTAHELQVQQETLKQHNLYRKRHCVPDLVLNDVLNEIAQEYADYLASTGSFAHSGNTVNDGEYLGENLYMMSGSAGVTVNGKSR
;
A
#
# COMPACT_ATOMS: atom_id res chain seq x y z
N SER A 1 -16.59 4.56 -17.52
CA SER A 1 -16.17 4.79 -16.13
C SER A 1 -16.02 3.47 -15.46
N ILE A 2 -14.78 3.05 -15.21
CA ILE A 2 -14.43 1.70 -14.76
C ILE A 2 -14.25 1.74 -13.24
N ASP A 3 -14.72 0.68 -12.57
CA ASP A 3 -14.82 0.39 -11.13
C ASP A 3 -13.51 0.47 -10.30
N TYR A 4 -12.53 1.30 -10.67
CA TYR A 4 -11.24 1.41 -9.96
C TYR A 4 -11.39 1.80 -8.48
N THR A 5 -12.43 2.56 -8.13
CA THR A 5 -12.67 3.09 -6.78
C THR A 5 -12.98 2.01 -5.72
N ALA A 6 -13.60 0.89 -6.10
CA ALA A 6 -14.03 -0.12 -5.13
C ALA A 6 -12.84 -0.92 -4.58
N HIS A 7 -11.86 -1.24 -5.43
CA HIS A 7 -10.66 -1.96 -5.03
C HIS A 7 -9.77 -1.09 -4.13
N GLU A 8 -9.54 0.17 -4.52
CA GLU A 8 -8.77 1.13 -3.72
C GLU A 8 -9.38 1.30 -2.32
N LEU A 9 -10.69 1.49 -2.24
CA LEU A 9 -11.40 1.61 -0.97
C LEU A 9 -11.23 0.35 -0.10
N GLN A 10 -11.32 -0.84 -0.71
CA GLN A 10 -11.11 -2.09 0.00
C GLN A 10 -9.68 -2.19 0.58
N VAL A 11 -8.67 -1.84 -0.22
CA VAL A 11 -7.27 -1.84 0.20
C VAL A 11 -7.04 -0.86 1.35
N GLN A 12 -7.56 0.37 1.25
CA GLN A 12 -7.45 1.39 2.30
C GLN A 12 -8.10 0.91 3.61
N GLN A 13 -9.31 0.37 3.55
CA GLN A 13 -10.05 -0.09 4.73
C GLN A 13 -9.37 -1.28 5.42
N GLU A 14 -8.93 -2.29 4.68
CA GLU A 14 -8.27 -3.46 5.28
C GLU A 14 -6.90 -3.07 5.85
N THR A 15 -6.16 -2.20 5.16
CA THR A 15 -4.89 -1.66 5.66
C THR A 15 -5.09 -0.91 6.98
N LEU A 16 -6.09 0.00 7.06
CA LEU A 16 -6.40 0.72 8.29
C LEU A 16 -6.76 -0.23 9.43
N LYS A 17 -7.62 -1.23 9.15
CA LYS A 17 -8.07 -2.22 10.12
C LYS A 17 -6.90 -3.03 10.70
N GLN A 18 -5.98 -3.48 9.85
CA GLN A 18 -4.80 -4.23 10.30
C GLN A 18 -3.86 -3.36 11.16
N HIS A 19 -3.61 -2.11 10.76
CA HIS A 19 -2.81 -1.19 11.58
C HIS A 19 -3.47 -0.96 12.95
N ASN A 20 -4.77 -0.68 12.98
CA ASN A 20 -5.50 -0.43 14.22
C ASN A 20 -5.58 -1.67 15.12
N LEU A 21 -5.59 -2.89 14.55
CA LEU A 21 -5.46 -4.12 15.34
C LEU A 21 -4.16 -4.14 16.17
N TYR A 22 -3.02 -3.80 15.56
CA TYR A 22 -1.73 -3.74 16.27
C TYR A 22 -1.64 -2.53 17.19
N ARG A 23 -2.14 -1.36 16.79
CA ARG A 23 -2.16 -0.16 17.64
C ARG A 23 -2.92 -0.39 18.94
N LYS A 24 -4.05 -1.10 18.90
CA LYS A 24 -4.79 -1.54 20.10
C LYS A 24 -3.96 -2.45 20.99
N ARG A 25 -3.22 -3.41 20.43
CA ARG A 25 -2.32 -4.29 21.20
C ARG A 25 -1.21 -3.51 21.91
N HIS A 26 -0.79 -2.38 21.35
CA HIS A 26 0.20 -1.48 21.94
C HIS A 26 -0.42 -0.32 22.75
N CYS A 27 -1.73 -0.35 22.99
CA CYS A 27 -2.46 0.66 23.77
C CYS A 27 -2.30 2.10 23.26
N VAL A 28 -2.16 2.28 21.94
CA VAL A 28 -2.12 3.61 21.31
C VAL A 28 -3.43 3.89 20.54
N PRO A 29 -3.83 5.16 20.36
CA PRO A 29 -5.10 5.52 19.71
C PRO A 29 -5.20 4.99 18.27
N ASP A 30 -6.43 4.69 17.81
CA ASP A 30 -6.69 4.28 16.43
C ASP A 30 -6.36 5.41 15.44
N LEU A 31 -5.89 5.03 14.25
CA LEU A 31 -5.79 5.91 13.09
C LEU A 31 -7.14 6.00 12.39
N VAL A 32 -7.27 7.03 11.54
CA VAL A 32 -8.37 7.22 10.59
C VAL A 32 -7.80 7.45 9.19
N LEU A 33 -8.59 7.17 8.15
CA LEU A 33 -8.20 7.52 6.78
C LEU A 33 -8.15 9.04 6.61
N ASN A 34 -7.30 9.48 5.69
CA ASN A 34 -7.20 10.86 5.23
C ASN A 34 -7.11 10.84 3.71
N ASP A 35 -8.04 11.53 3.04
CA ASP A 35 -8.18 11.45 1.58
C ASP A 35 -6.93 11.97 0.85
N VAL A 36 -6.28 13.01 1.37
CA VAL A 36 -5.04 13.56 0.78
C VAL A 36 -3.89 12.56 0.91
N LEU A 37 -3.76 11.90 2.06
CA LEU A 37 -2.72 10.87 2.23
C LEU A 37 -2.98 9.63 1.36
N ASN A 38 -4.25 9.28 1.15
CA ASN A 38 -4.63 8.19 0.25
C ASN A 38 -4.25 8.52 -1.21
N GLU A 39 -4.50 9.74 -1.66
CA GLU A 39 -4.14 10.20 -3.01
C GLU A 39 -2.61 10.18 -3.21
N ILE A 40 -1.86 10.77 -2.27
CA ILE A 40 -0.38 10.77 -2.30
C ILE A 40 0.18 9.34 -2.34
N ALA A 41 -0.38 8.43 -1.52
CA ALA A 41 0.07 7.05 -1.48
C ALA A 41 -0.21 6.30 -2.80
N GLN A 42 -1.39 6.52 -3.40
CA GLN A 42 -1.77 5.88 -4.66
C GLN A 42 -0.90 6.39 -5.82
N GLU A 43 -0.72 7.71 -5.94
CA GLU A 43 0.17 8.30 -6.95
C GLU A 43 1.59 7.76 -6.86
N TYR A 44 2.12 7.61 -5.64
CA TYR A 44 3.47 7.09 -5.46
C TYR A 44 3.57 5.60 -5.75
N ALA A 45 2.56 4.80 -5.40
CA ALA A 45 2.50 3.39 -5.77
C ALA A 45 2.51 3.21 -7.29
N ASP A 46 1.76 4.03 -8.03
CA ASP A 46 1.72 4.01 -9.49
C ASP A 46 3.07 4.44 -10.11
N TYR A 47 3.74 5.43 -9.52
CA TYR A 47 5.09 5.82 -9.90
C TYR A 47 6.11 4.68 -9.68
N LEU A 48 6.11 4.03 -8.51
CA LEU A 48 7.00 2.90 -8.24
C LEU A 48 6.75 1.74 -9.20
N ALA A 49 5.48 1.40 -9.46
CA ALA A 49 5.11 0.35 -10.39
C ALA A 49 5.53 0.64 -11.83
N SER A 50 5.37 1.89 -12.30
CA SER A 50 5.73 2.29 -13.66
C SER A 50 7.24 2.36 -13.90
N THR A 51 8.02 2.68 -12.86
CA THR A 51 9.48 2.78 -12.95
C THR A 51 10.21 1.50 -12.57
N GLY A 52 9.52 0.55 -11.94
CA GLY A 52 10.13 -0.65 -11.34
C GLY A 52 11.04 -0.32 -10.15
N SER A 53 10.83 0.84 -9.51
CA SER A 53 11.63 1.32 -8.39
C SER A 53 11.07 0.84 -7.06
N PHE A 54 11.92 0.80 -6.03
CA PHE A 54 11.52 0.58 -4.65
C PHE A 54 12.33 1.46 -3.72
N ALA A 55 11.89 2.70 -3.58
CA ALA A 55 12.55 3.75 -2.80
C ALA A 55 11.50 4.64 -2.14
N HIS A 56 11.89 5.35 -1.09
CA HIS A 56 11.01 6.30 -0.41
C HIS A 56 10.78 7.57 -1.22
N SER A 57 9.57 8.15 -1.14
CA SER A 57 9.21 9.36 -1.90
C SER A 57 9.98 10.61 -1.47
N GLY A 58 10.31 10.69 -0.19
CA GLY A 58 10.81 11.93 0.41
C GLY A 58 9.74 13.03 0.51
N ASN A 59 8.46 12.68 0.38
CA ASN A 59 7.37 13.65 0.42
C ASN A 59 7.25 14.34 1.78
N THR A 60 6.91 15.62 1.70
CA THR A 60 6.58 16.46 2.85
C THR A 60 5.15 16.97 2.75
N VAL A 61 4.52 17.20 3.89
CA VAL A 61 3.23 17.85 4.07
C VAL A 61 3.38 19.04 5.00
N ASN A 62 2.37 19.92 5.05
CA ASN A 62 2.27 21.01 6.04
C ASN A 62 3.59 21.76 6.29
N ASP A 63 3.93 22.72 5.43
CA ASP A 63 5.12 23.57 5.60
C ASP A 63 6.45 22.79 5.79
N GLY A 64 6.55 21.59 5.21
CA GLY A 64 7.81 20.86 5.08
C GLY A 64 8.02 19.71 6.07
N GLU A 65 7.00 19.29 6.81
CA GLU A 65 7.06 18.10 7.66
C GLU A 65 7.09 16.82 6.83
N TYR A 66 8.03 15.92 7.10
CA TYR A 66 8.10 14.62 6.41
C TYR A 66 6.92 13.72 6.78
N LEU A 67 6.34 13.08 5.76
CA LEU A 67 5.37 12.02 5.97
C LEU A 67 6.06 10.73 6.43
N GLY A 68 5.45 10.06 7.41
CA GLY A 68 5.79 8.66 7.68
C GLY A 68 5.32 7.78 6.53
N GLU A 69 6.21 6.99 5.95
CA GLU A 69 5.93 6.17 4.77
C GLU A 69 6.39 4.71 4.98
N ASN A 70 5.52 3.77 4.64
CA ASN A 70 5.85 2.34 4.55
C ASN A 70 5.64 1.88 3.10
N LEU A 71 6.58 1.09 2.58
CA LEU A 71 6.51 0.54 1.22
C LEU A 71 6.53 -0.98 1.23
N TYR A 72 5.77 -1.57 0.31
CA TYR A 72 5.76 -3.01 0.06
C TYR A 72 5.72 -3.26 -1.44
N MET A 73 6.59 -4.14 -1.93
CA MET A 73 6.62 -4.59 -3.32
C MET A 73 6.78 -6.10 -3.34
N MET A 74 6.03 -6.74 -4.22
CA MET A 74 6.13 -8.17 -4.48
C MET A 74 6.27 -8.38 -5.99
N SER A 75 7.21 -9.22 -6.38
CA SER A 75 7.30 -9.74 -7.74
C SER A 75 7.09 -11.25 -7.71
N GLY A 76 6.40 -11.77 -8.73
CA GLY A 76 6.21 -13.19 -8.92
C GLY A 76 6.37 -13.51 -10.40
N SER A 77 7.00 -14.62 -10.73
CA SER A 77 6.95 -15.16 -12.09
C SER A 77 5.64 -15.92 -12.26
N ALA A 78 4.78 -15.46 -13.16
CA ALA A 78 3.70 -16.30 -13.66
C ALA A 78 4.31 -17.38 -14.56
N GLY A 79 4.45 -18.59 -14.03
CA GLY A 79 4.62 -19.81 -14.84
C GLY A 79 5.88 -20.61 -14.56
N VAL A 80 5.73 -21.65 -13.73
CA VAL A 80 6.20 -22.99 -14.10
C VAL A 80 5.09 -23.97 -13.79
N THR A 81 4.29 -24.34 -14.80
CA THR A 81 3.56 -25.61 -14.78
C THR A 81 4.56 -26.71 -15.06
N VAL A 82 5.22 -27.27 -14.03
CA VAL A 82 5.86 -28.57 -14.19
C VAL A 82 4.72 -29.59 -14.23
N ASN A 83 4.33 -30.02 -15.43
CA ASN A 83 3.50 -31.21 -15.63
C ASN A 83 4.30 -32.47 -15.27
N GLY A 84 4.72 -32.58 -14.00
CA GLY A 84 5.43 -33.73 -13.47
C GLY A 84 4.45 -34.79 -13.00
N LYS A 85 3.85 -35.54 -13.94
CA LYS A 85 3.31 -36.87 -13.63
C LYS A 85 4.47 -37.86 -13.51
N SER A 86 4.68 -38.42 -12.31
CA SER A 86 5.27 -39.75 -11.99
C SER A 86 6.06 -39.65 -10.68
N ARG A 87 5.95 -40.55 -9.70
CA ARG A 87 5.26 -41.85 -9.54
C ARG A 87 4.58 -41.89 -8.18
#